data_AF-A0A1B8SIL2-F1
#
_entry.id   AF-A0A1B8SIL2-F1
#
_cell.length_a   1.000
_cell.length_b   1.000
_cell.length_c   1.000
_cell.angle_alpha   90.00
_cell.angle_beta   90.00
_cell.angle_gamma   90.00
#
_symmetry.space_group_name_H-M   'P 1'
#
loop_
_entity.id
_entity.type
_entity.pdbx_description
1 polymer ?
#
loop_
_entity_poly.entity_id
_entity_poly.type
_entity_poly.pdbx_seq_one_letter_code
_entity_poly.pdbx_strand_id
1 'polypeptide(L)'
;MAREVPEAGELARSMLMLYGAHDDHDEHGESPDDEGPDTRYSRQPLFPVDPQRYEAIRAATERDTDRYLHSGLMPVECRHCTATVEVKKLGPGYTSVQWNSEAVQQCAHFAAEREAGNPSSRSRGCPKLAKSIRHAVAEGHLEDPTSAPPPGDGID
;
A
#
# COMPACT_ATOMS: atom_id res chain seq x y z
N MET A 1 26.17 29.77 -30.16
CA MET A 1 26.87 29.83 -28.86
C MET A 1 26.32 28.72 -28.00
N ALA A 2 26.99 27.55 -27.97
CA ALA A 2 26.56 26.43 -27.14
C ALA A 2 26.80 26.81 -25.67
N ARG A 3 25.79 26.65 -24.83
CA ARG A 3 25.88 26.99 -23.40
C ARG A 3 26.71 25.89 -22.75
N GLU A 4 27.96 26.22 -22.42
CA GLU A 4 28.90 25.29 -21.82
C GLU A 4 28.36 24.86 -20.45
N VAL A 5 28.34 23.54 -20.20
CA VAL A 5 27.84 22.98 -18.95
C VAL A 5 28.93 23.17 -17.90
N PRO A 6 28.64 23.83 -16.76
CA PRO A 6 29.66 24.08 -15.75
C PRO A 6 30.20 22.77 -15.18
N GLU A 7 31.47 22.81 -14.78
CA GLU A 7 32.19 21.68 -14.22
C GLU A 7 31.56 21.25 -12.89
N ALA A 8 31.57 19.95 -12.60
CA ALA A 8 30.84 19.37 -11.47
C ALA A 8 31.25 19.98 -10.12
N GLY A 9 32.53 20.31 -9.94
CA GLY A 9 33.03 21.00 -8.76
C GLY A 9 32.50 22.43 -8.60
N GLU A 10 32.31 23.16 -9.71
CA GLU A 10 31.74 24.51 -9.69
C GLU A 10 30.25 24.49 -9.32
N LEU A 11 29.51 23.53 -9.87
CA LEU A 11 28.13 23.26 -9.46
C LEU A 11 28.03 22.88 -7.98
N ALA A 12 28.92 22.00 -7.50
CA ALA A 12 28.93 21.60 -6.09
C ALA A 12 29.20 22.77 -5.15
N ARG A 13 30.15 23.66 -5.48
CA ARG A 13 30.44 24.89 -4.71
C ARG A 13 29.29 25.87 -4.73
N SER A 14 28.63 26.04 -5.89
CA SER A 14 27.44 26.88 -6.00
C SER A 14 26.28 26.35 -5.15
N MET A 15 26.07 25.03 -5.13
CA MET A 15 25.09 24.39 -4.25
C MET A 15 25.46 24.54 -2.77
N LEU A 16 26.74 24.39 -2.42
CA LEU A 16 27.21 24.62 -1.06
C LEU A 16 27.01 26.08 -0.60
N MET A 17 27.19 27.05 -1.50
CA MET A 17 26.95 28.47 -1.21
C MET A 17 25.46 28.78 -1.07
N LEU A 18 24.59 28.06 -1.79
CA LEU A 18 23.14 28.27 -1.74
C LEU A 18 22.50 27.60 -0.52
N TYR A 19 22.94 26.39 -0.16
CA TYR A 19 22.32 25.57 0.89
C TYR A 19 23.14 25.47 2.18
N GLY A 20 24.39 25.94 2.18
CA GLY A 20 25.33 25.78 3.30
C GLY A 20 25.99 24.40 3.32
N ALA A 21 27.11 24.28 4.05
CA ALA A 21 27.69 22.99 4.38
C ALA A 21 26.81 22.36 5.47
N HIS A 22 26.13 21.27 5.17
CA HIS A 22 25.39 20.49 6.15
C HIS A 22 26.36 19.69 7.01
N ASP A 23 27.14 20.36 7.84
CA ASP A 23 27.66 19.76 9.06
C ASP A 23 26.74 20.17 10.20
N ASP A 24 26.60 19.23 11.14
CA ASP A 24 25.96 19.36 12.44
C ASP A 24 24.48 18.94 12.55
N HIS A 25 24.35 17.65 12.85
CA HIS A 25 23.25 17.02 13.59
C HIS A 25 23.23 17.52 15.06
N ASP A 26 23.32 18.82 15.29
CA ASP A 26 23.38 19.38 16.64
C ASP A 26 21.99 19.66 17.21
N GLU A 27 21.82 19.16 18.43
CA GLU A 27 20.64 19.21 19.29
C GLU A 27 19.97 20.60 19.29
N HIS A 28 18.75 20.66 18.76
CA HIS A 28 17.96 21.88 18.84
C HIS A 28 17.56 22.14 20.29
N GLY A 29 18.14 23.20 20.87
CA GLY A 29 17.79 23.69 22.19
C GLY A 29 16.30 23.98 22.30
N GLU A 30 15.70 23.41 23.34
CA GLU A 30 14.36 23.72 23.82
C GLU A 30 14.33 25.20 24.26
N SER A 31 13.81 26.07 23.39
CA SER A 31 13.42 27.41 23.83
C SER A 31 12.16 27.27 24.70
N PRO A 32 12.12 27.78 25.94
CA PRO A 32 11.01 27.55 26.87
C PRO A 32 9.69 28.21 26.48
N ASP A 33 9.69 28.96 25.37
CA ASP A 33 8.59 29.81 24.92
C ASP A 33 7.94 29.29 23.61
N ASP A 34 8.36 28.13 23.11
CA ASP A 34 7.79 27.51 21.90
C ASP A 34 6.56 26.67 22.27
N GLU A 35 5.49 27.34 22.70
CA GLU A 35 4.18 26.73 22.93
C GLU A 35 3.43 26.52 21.59
N GLY A 36 4.15 26.06 20.57
CA GLY A 36 3.69 25.88 19.20
C GLY A 36 4.08 24.50 18.65
N PRO A 37 3.26 23.87 17.79
CA PRO A 37 3.55 22.53 17.30
C PRO A 37 4.71 22.54 16.29
N ASP A 38 5.67 21.64 16.49
CA ASP A 38 6.81 21.39 15.61
C ASP A 38 6.41 21.19 14.13
N THR A 39 6.85 22.10 13.26
CA THR A 39 6.55 22.13 11.82
C THR A 39 7.67 21.59 10.93
N ARG A 40 8.68 20.91 11.48
CA ARG A 40 9.93 20.64 10.76
C ARG A 40 9.81 19.60 9.63
N TYR A 41 8.76 18.74 9.62
CA TYR A 41 8.58 17.69 8.58
C TYR A 41 7.13 17.29 8.23
N SER A 42 6.12 18.06 8.66
CA SER A 42 4.72 17.62 8.63
C SER A 42 3.91 18.18 7.45
N ARG A 43 3.34 17.24 6.68
CA ARG A 43 2.26 17.42 5.70
C ARG A 43 0.95 17.88 6.37
N GLN A 44 0.90 19.08 6.96
CA GLN A 44 -0.33 19.66 7.56
C GLN A 44 -0.42 21.18 7.34
N PRO A 45 -1.62 21.77 7.29
CA PRO A 45 -1.98 22.71 6.26
C PRO A 45 -1.65 24.15 6.65
N LEU A 46 -1.34 24.94 5.64
CA LEU A 46 -1.08 26.38 5.74
C LEU A 46 -2.35 27.21 6.10
N PHE A 47 -3.43 26.59 6.56
CA PHE A 47 -4.76 27.22 6.73
C PHE A 47 -5.50 26.74 7.99
N PRO A 48 -6.46 27.54 8.52
CA PRO A 48 -7.29 27.17 9.65
C PRO A 48 -8.04 25.85 9.43
N VAL A 49 -8.01 24.99 10.44
CA VAL A 49 -8.58 23.65 10.43
C VAL A 49 -10.09 23.74 10.61
N ASP A 50 -10.86 23.44 9.56
CA ASP A 50 -12.31 23.26 9.63
C ASP A 50 -12.65 21.79 9.91
N PRO A 51 -13.18 21.44 11.11
CA PRO A 51 -13.46 20.06 11.50
C PRO A 51 -14.36 19.31 10.51
N GLN A 52 -15.38 19.99 9.94
CA GLN A 52 -16.33 19.36 9.01
C GLN A 52 -15.63 18.95 7.71
N ARG A 53 -14.72 19.80 7.23
CA ARG A 53 -13.91 19.50 6.04
C ARG A 53 -12.98 18.31 6.26
N TYR A 54 -12.37 18.18 7.44
CA TYR A 54 -11.52 17.03 7.75
C TYR A 54 -12.29 15.71 7.82
N GLU A 55 -13.47 15.73 8.43
CA GLU A 55 -14.35 14.56 8.48
C GLU A 55 -14.80 14.16 7.07
N ALA A 56 -15.16 15.14 6.23
CA ALA A 56 -15.52 14.90 4.83
C ALA A 56 -14.34 14.29 4.03
N ILE A 57 -13.12 14.80 4.22
CA ILE A 57 -11.91 14.24 3.59
C ILE A 57 -11.67 12.82 4.09
N ARG A 58 -11.70 12.57 5.41
CA ARG A 58 -11.49 11.24 5.98
C ARG A 58 -12.49 10.23 5.42
N ALA A 59 -13.78 10.57 5.42
CA ALA A 59 -14.81 9.72 4.87
C ALA A 59 -14.65 9.48 3.36
N ALA A 60 -14.14 10.47 2.61
CA ALA A 60 -13.82 10.29 1.19
C ALA A 60 -12.64 9.34 1.00
N THR A 61 -11.56 9.50 1.77
CA THR A 61 -10.39 8.61 1.76
C THR A 61 -10.75 7.19 2.14
N GLU A 62 -11.63 6.99 3.12
CA GLU A 62 -12.12 5.67 3.52
C GLU A 62 -12.90 4.99 2.40
N ARG A 63 -13.84 5.70 1.75
CA ARG A 63 -14.59 5.16 0.60
C ARG A 63 -13.69 4.83 -0.60
N ASP A 64 -12.70 5.67 -0.84
CA ASP A 64 -11.73 5.46 -1.92
C ASP A 64 -10.86 4.23 -1.62
N THR A 65 -10.33 4.13 -0.39
CA THR A 65 -9.54 2.99 0.08
C THR A 65 -10.34 1.69 -0.02
N ASP A 66 -11.59 1.68 0.44
CA ASP A 66 -12.48 0.52 0.34
C ASP A 66 -12.66 0.07 -1.12
N ARG A 67 -12.94 1.03 -2.02
CA ARG A 67 -13.04 0.77 -3.46
C ARG A 67 -11.74 0.20 -4.03
N TYR A 68 -10.59 0.78 -3.71
CA TYR A 68 -9.30 0.31 -4.20
C TYR A 68 -8.96 -1.10 -3.71
N LEU A 69 -9.23 -1.40 -2.44
CA LEU A 69 -8.83 -2.66 -1.82
C LEU A 69 -9.80 -3.80 -2.09
N HIS A 70 -11.10 -3.54 -2.23
CA HIS A 70 -12.13 -4.59 -2.25
C HIS A 70 -12.93 -4.68 -3.57
N SER A 71 -12.86 -3.68 -4.47
CA SER A 71 -13.69 -3.67 -5.70
C SER A 71 -13.45 -4.88 -6.61
N GLY A 72 -14.52 -5.67 -6.82
CA GLY A 72 -14.53 -6.83 -7.70
C GLY A 72 -13.82 -8.06 -7.13
N LEU A 73 -13.46 -8.05 -5.85
CA LEU A 73 -13.00 -9.23 -5.15
C LEU A 73 -14.21 -10.02 -4.63
N MET A 74 -14.14 -11.33 -4.77
CA MET A 74 -15.15 -12.26 -4.28
C MET A 74 -14.52 -13.21 -3.25
N PRO A 75 -15.24 -13.54 -2.15
CA PRO A 75 -14.73 -14.48 -1.18
C PRO A 75 -14.62 -15.88 -1.78
N VAL A 76 -13.48 -16.53 -1.58
CA VAL A 76 -13.23 -17.92 -1.96
C VAL A 76 -12.67 -18.66 -0.74
N GLU A 77 -13.38 -19.71 -0.34
CA GLU A 77 -12.92 -20.61 0.72
C GLU A 77 -11.97 -21.68 0.15
N CYS A 78 -10.83 -21.87 0.80
CA CYS A 78 -9.96 -22.99 0.48
C CYS A 78 -10.58 -24.31 0.96
N ARG A 79 -10.95 -25.19 0.03
CA ARG A 79 -11.57 -26.51 0.34
C ARG A 79 -10.70 -27.48 1.14
N HIS A 80 -9.46 -27.11 1.46
CA HIS A 80 -8.53 -27.94 2.24
C HIS A 80 -8.31 -27.43 3.67
N CYS A 81 -8.13 -26.12 3.85
CA CYS A 81 -7.84 -25.52 5.17
C CYS A 81 -8.93 -24.54 5.63
N THR A 82 -10.03 -24.42 4.88
CA THR A 82 -11.19 -23.57 5.15
C THR A 82 -10.90 -22.08 5.35
N ALA A 83 -9.68 -21.64 5.05
CA ALA A 83 -9.32 -20.23 5.07
C ALA A 83 -10.04 -19.50 3.93
N THR A 84 -10.68 -18.38 4.26
CA THR A 84 -11.42 -17.54 3.30
C THR A 84 -10.57 -16.35 2.87
N VAL A 85 -10.36 -16.23 1.57
CA VAL A 85 -9.59 -15.14 0.95
C VAL A 85 -10.44 -14.38 -0.04
N GLU A 86 -10.06 -13.15 -0.36
CA GLU A 86 -10.71 -12.34 -1.38
C GLU A 86 -9.95 -12.51 -2.72
N VAL A 87 -10.67 -12.87 -3.79
CA VAL A 87 -10.06 -13.24 -5.08
C VAL A 87 -10.70 -12.50 -6.23
N LYS A 88 -9.87 -12.01 -7.16
CA LYS A 88 -10.30 -11.35 -8.40
C LYS A 88 -9.51 -11.91 -9.58
N LYS A 89 -10.20 -12.40 -10.62
CA LYS A 89 -9.56 -12.80 -11.88
C LYS A 89 -9.43 -11.58 -12.79
N LEU A 90 -8.20 -11.24 -13.13
CA LEU A 90 -7.88 -10.11 -14.01
C LEU A 90 -7.70 -10.57 -15.48
N GLY A 91 -7.61 -11.87 -15.71
CA GLY A 91 -7.49 -12.47 -17.04
C GLY A 91 -6.86 -13.86 -17.00
N PRO A 92 -6.56 -14.46 -18.17
CA PRO A 92 -5.94 -15.77 -18.27
C PRO A 92 -4.60 -15.80 -17.53
N GLY A 93 -4.46 -16.66 -16.53
CA GLY A 93 -3.23 -16.77 -15.72
C GLY A 93 -3.02 -15.64 -14.69
N TYR A 94 -3.81 -14.56 -14.72
CA TYR A 94 -3.71 -13.45 -13.78
C TYR A 94 -4.84 -13.49 -12.75
N THR A 95 -4.45 -13.62 -11.48
CA THR A 95 -5.37 -13.69 -10.33
C THR A 95 -4.81 -12.83 -9.21
N SER A 96 -5.57 -11.85 -8.74
CA SER A 96 -5.29 -11.16 -7.48
C SER A 96 -5.88 -11.96 -6.33
N VAL A 97 -5.11 -12.14 -5.26
CA VAL A 97 -5.53 -12.84 -4.04
C VAL A 97 -5.15 -11.97 -2.85
N GLN A 98 -6.16 -11.45 -2.17
CA GLN A 98 -6.06 -10.67 -0.94
C GLN A 98 -6.14 -11.62 0.25
N TRP A 99 -5.11 -11.59 1.10
CA TRP A 99 -5.04 -12.36 2.34
C TRP A 99 -5.24 -11.43 3.53
N ASN A 100 -6.23 -11.73 4.36
CA ASN A 100 -6.38 -11.07 5.65
C ASN A 100 -5.65 -11.85 6.77
N SER A 101 -5.53 -11.24 7.94
CA SER A 101 -4.82 -11.83 9.09
C SER A 101 -5.43 -13.17 9.54
N GLU A 102 -6.75 -13.29 9.54
CA GLU A 102 -7.49 -14.51 9.92
C GLU A 102 -7.16 -15.68 8.98
N ALA A 103 -7.25 -15.45 7.67
CA ALA A 103 -6.95 -16.44 6.64
C ALA A 103 -5.49 -16.91 6.71
N VAL A 104 -4.55 -16.01 7.00
CA VAL A 104 -3.13 -16.35 7.19
C VAL A 104 -2.90 -17.22 8.43
N GLN A 105 -3.66 -16.98 9.50
CA GLN A 105 -3.58 -17.78 10.72
C GLN A 105 -4.18 -19.18 10.53
N GLN A 106 -5.35 -19.28 9.90
CA GLN A 106 -6.08 -20.54 9.68
C GLN A 106 -5.44 -21.46 8.61
N CYS A 107 -4.67 -20.89 7.69
CA CYS A 107 -4.08 -21.67 6.60
C CYS A 107 -3.05 -22.71 7.07
N ALA A 108 -3.40 -23.99 6.94
CA ALA A 108 -2.52 -25.11 7.30
C ALA A 108 -1.16 -25.10 6.58
N HIS A 109 -1.10 -24.62 5.32
CA HIS A 109 0.17 -24.47 4.60
C HIS A 109 1.08 -23.46 5.30
N PHE A 110 0.55 -22.29 5.64
CA PHE A 110 1.35 -21.27 6.32
C PHE A 110 1.70 -21.65 7.75
N ALA A 111 0.85 -22.42 8.43
CA ALA A 111 1.19 -23.00 9.73
C ALA A 111 2.42 -23.91 9.62
N ALA A 112 2.44 -24.84 8.65
CA ALA A 112 3.58 -25.72 8.42
C ALA A 112 4.86 -24.96 8.04
N GLU A 113 4.78 -23.91 7.22
CA GLU A 113 5.94 -23.05 6.90
C GLU A 113 6.50 -22.37 8.15
N ARG A 114 5.63 -21.83 9.02
CA ARG A 114 6.05 -21.21 10.27
C ARG A 114 6.74 -22.20 11.21
N GLU A 115 6.22 -23.42 11.32
CA GLU A 115 6.82 -24.51 12.10
C GLU A 115 8.18 -24.94 11.55
N ALA A 116 8.34 -24.92 10.22
CA ALA A 116 9.62 -25.17 9.56
C ALA A 116 10.62 -24.00 9.67
N GLY A 117 10.25 -22.90 10.33
CA GLY A 117 11.09 -21.71 10.49
C GLY A 117 11.10 -20.78 9.27
N ASN A 118 10.25 -21.01 8.28
CA ASN A 118 10.12 -20.15 7.10
C ASN A 118 9.07 -19.05 7.35
N PRO A 119 9.39 -17.77 7.08
CA PRO A 119 8.39 -16.72 7.15
C PRO A 119 7.36 -16.92 6.03
N SER A 120 6.09 -17.03 6.41
CA SER A 120 4.96 -17.19 5.47
C SER A 120 4.88 -16.10 4.38
N SER A 121 5.46 -14.92 4.63
CA SER A 121 5.57 -13.82 3.66
C SER A 121 6.41 -14.14 2.42
N ARG A 122 7.29 -15.15 2.49
CA ARG A 122 8.08 -15.61 1.32
C ARG A 122 7.40 -16.73 0.55
N SER A 123 6.31 -17.29 1.06
CA SER A 123 5.53 -18.29 0.36
C SER A 123 4.75 -17.64 -0.78
N ARG A 124 4.70 -18.30 -1.95
CA ARG A 124 3.90 -17.84 -3.11
C ARG A 124 2.38 -17.99 -2.89
N GLY A 125 1.95 -18.41 -1.70
CA GLY A 125 0.55 -18.68 -1.35
C GLY A 125 0.27 -20.17 -1.13
N CYS A 126 -0.93 -20.47 -0.64
CA CYS A 126 -1.36 -21.86 -0.43
C CYS A 126 -1.54 -22.60 -1.77
N PRO A 127 -0.81 -23.70 -2.04
CA PRO A 127 -0.93 -24.44 -3.30
C PRO A 127 -2.30 -25.12 -3.47
N LYS A 128 -3.00 -25.41 -2.35
CA LYS A 128 -4.36 -25.98 -2.36
C LYS A 128 -5.43 -24.92 -2.66
N LEU A 129 -5.20 -23.66 -2.29
CA LEU A 129 -6.08 -22.55 -2.62
C LEU A 129 -6.17 -22.36 -4.14
N ALA A 130 -5.05 -22.46 -4.87
CA ALA A 130 -5.05 -22.33 -6.33
C ALA A 130 -6.01 -23.33 -7.02
N LYS A 131 -6.17 -24.55 -6.46
CA LYS A 131 -7.16 -25.52 -6.94
C LYS A 131 -8.59 -25.12 -6.60
N SER A 132 -8.80 -24.56 -5.40
CA SER A 132 -10.11 -24.06 -4.95
C SER A 132 -10.58 -22.89 -5.81
N ILE A 133 -9.68 -21.97 -6.18
CA ILE A 133 -9.98 -20.85 -7.08
C ILE A 133 -10.40 -21.36 -8.47
N ARG A 134 -9.67 -22.32 -9.06
CA ARG A 134 -10.05 -22.90 -10.36
C ARG A 134 -11.42 -23.58 -10.32
N HIS A 135 -11.72 -24.22 -9.20
CA HIS A 135 -13.03 -24.82 -8.99
C HIS A 135 -14.13 -23.76 -8.88
N ALA A 136 -13.90 -22.68 -8.12
CA ALA A 136 -14.85 -21.57 -8.03
C ALA A 136 -15.13 -20.93 -9.40
N VAL A 137 -14.13 -20.81 -10.26
CA VAL A 137 -14.32 -20.37 -11.66
C VAL A 137 -15.15 -21.37 -12.45
N ALA A 138 -14.83 -22.67 -12.36
CA ALA A 138 -15.54 -23.72 -13.11
C ALA A 138 -17.01 -23.86 -12.72
N GLU A 139 -17.35 -23.64 -11.44
CA GLU A 139 -18.73 -23.65 -10.92
C GLU A 139 -19.46 -22.32 -11.15
N GLY A 140 -18.78 -21.29 -11.68
CA GLY A 140 -19.35 -19.96 -11.90
C GLY A 140 -19.52 -19.13 -10.62
N HIS A 141 -18.90 -19.52 -9.51
CA HIS A 141 -18.85 -18.73 -8.27
C HIS A 141 -17.83 -17.58 -8.33
N LEU A 142 -16.87 -17.64 -9.25
CA LEU A 142 -15.90 -16.59 -9.52
C LEU A 142 -15.87 -16.28 -11.02
N GLU A 143 -16.03 -15.01 -11.37
CA GLU A 143 -15.95 -14.54 -12.77
C GLU A 143 -14.51 -14.68 -13.32
N ASP A 144 -14.35 -14.97 -14.62
CA ASP A 144 -13.06 -14.95 -15.32
C ASP A 144 -13.19 -14.41 -16.75
N PRO A 145 -12.74 -13.17 -17.05
CA PRO A 145 -12.26 -12.15 -16.11
C PRO A 145 -13.41 -11.46 -15.37
N THR A 146 -13.08 -10.81 -14.25
CA THR A 146 -14.00 -9.93 -13.52
C THR A 146 -14.55 -8.83 -14.41
N SER A 147 -15.86 -8.62 -14.30
CA SER A 147 -16.56 -7.50 -14.96
C SER A 147 -16.46 -6.18 -14.18
N ALA A 148 -16.02 -6.24 -12.92
CA ALA A 148 -15.92 -5.07 -12.06
C ALA A 148 -14.90 -4.08 -12.64
N PRO A 149 -15.27 -2.78 -12.77
CA PRO A 149 -14.34 -1.78 -13.27
C PRO A 149 -13.08 -1.74 -12.39
N PRO A 150 -11.90 -1.49 -12.98
CA PRO A 150 -10.73 -1.19 -12.17
C PRO A 150 -11.07 0.00 -11.26
N PRO A 151 -10.56 0.02 -10.01
CA PRO A 151 -10.67 1.24 -9.20
C PRO A 151 -10.02 2.37 -10.01
N GLY A 152 -10.83 3.35 -10.42
CA GLY A 152 -10.44 4.30 -11.45
C GLY A 152 -9.33 5.22 -10.99
N ASP A 153 -8.35 5.48 -11.87
CA ASP A 153 -7.23 6.40 -11.68
C ASP A 153 -7.64 7.90 -11.65
N GLY A 154 -8.88 8.22 -11.28
CA GLY A 154 -9.35 9.59 -11.08
C GLY A 154 -9.66 10.40 -12.35
N ILE A 155 -10.08 9.77 -13.45
CA ILE A 155 -10.61 10.46 -14.63
C ILE A 155 -12.12 10.25 -14.79
N ASP A 156 -12.90 10.92 -13.94
CA ASP A 156 -14.28 11.33 -14.22
C ASP A 156 -14.53 12.70 -13.56
#